data_AF-A0ABD1N8I3-F1
#
_entry.id   AF-A0ABD1N8I3-F1
#
_cell.length_a   1.000
_cell.length_b   1.000
_cell.length_c   1.000
_cell.angle_alpha   90.00
_cell.angle_beta   90.00
_cell.angle_gamma   90.00
#
_symmetry.space_group_name_H-M   'P 1'
#
loop_
_entity.id
_entity.type
_entity.pdbx_description
1 polymer ?
#
loop_
_entity_poly.entity_id
_entity_poly.type
_entity_poly.pdbx_seq_one_letter_code
_entity_poly.pdbx_strand_id
1 'polypeptide(L)'
;MNTLFLLPTNLLSFSSRYGRLTLENKNRVCATELPKHTIIFSESDFQIRLYNESTWMSARVSETSFEQACKTGFHRLYEYIHGANSDSSKIAFTAPVITSVPKSPPGDGYIVRMFVSSLFEGKPPLPNPELELTIEKWKPKCIATWKFSGYAKDDNISKEIEALVTSLSKHSVKIQDTSSYIIAQYNASFHNTTDRLNEVWIKVSLLGTRC
;
A
#
# COMPACT_ATOMS: atom_id res chain seq x y z
N MET A 1 26.68 8.67 14.88
CA MET A 1 26.19 10.02 14.56
C MET A 1 24.81 9.86 13.92
N ASN A 2 23.76 10.02 14.72
CA ASN A 2 22.36 9.85 14.29
C ASN A 2 21.80 11.21 13.90
N THR A 3 21.61 11.46 12.61
CA THR A 3 20.93 12.66 12.12
C THR A 3 19.46 12.30 11.86
N LEU A 4 18.60 12.60 12.83
CA LEU A 4 17.16 12.68 12.63
C LEU A 4 16.89 13.83 11.64
N PHE A 5 16.49 13.51 10.41
CA PHE A 5 15.91 14.50 9.51
C PHE A 5 14.41 14.61 9.80
N LEU A 6 14.05 15.67 10.52
CA LEU A 6 12.69 16.16 10.68
C LEU A 6 12.22 16.71 9.31
N LEU A 7 11.09 16.22 8.82
CA LEU A 7 10.39 16.88 7.71
C LEU A 7 9.92 18.27 8.18
N PRO A 8 10.00 19.32 7.34
CA PRO A 8 9.74 20.69 7.76
C PRO A 8 8.28 20.87 8.17
N THR A 9 8.10 21.21 9.44
CA THR A 9 6.88 21.79 10.01
C THR A 9 6.65 23.16 9.37
N ASN A 10 5.70 23.30 8.45
CA ASN A 10 4.95 24.56 8.27
C ASN A 10 3.75 24.45 7.29
N LEU A 11 2.63 25.02 7.77
CA LEU A 11 1.38 25.39 7.10
C LEU A 11 0.47 24.30 6.52
N LEU A 12 -0.36 23.73 7.40
CA LEU A 12 -1.73 23.33 7.04
C LEU A 12 -2.71 24.42 7.47
N SER A 13 -3.03 25.34 6.57
CA SER A 13 -4.32 26.02 6.56
C SER A 13 -4.99 25.74 5.22
N PHE A 14 -5.61 24.56 5.10
CA PHE A 14 -6.50 24.26 3.98
C PHE A 14 -7.95 24.31 4.47
N SER A 15 -8.67 25.28 3.93
CA SER A 15 -10.10 25.48 4.09
C SER A 15 -10.87 24.24 3.62
N SER A 16 -11.72 23.73 4.52
CA SER A 16 -12.61 22.59 4.35
C SER A 16 -13.56 22.73 3.15
N ARG A 17 -13.54 21.78 2.21
CA ARG A 17 -14.68 21.54 1.33
C ARG A 17 -14.78 20.17 0.64
N TYR A 18 -14.20 19.10 1.20
CA TYR A 18 -14.48 17.75 0.73
C TYR A 18 -14.88 16.84 1.90
N GLY A 19 -16.02 16.17 1.71
CA GLY A 19 -16.75 15.43 2.73
C GLY A 19 -15.91 14.35 3.41
N ARG A 20 -15.96 14.37 4.75
CA ARG A 20 -15.39 13.38 5.64
C ARG A 20 -16.19 12.08 5.49
N LEU A 21 -15.63 11.06 4.86
CA LEU A 21 -16.16 9.70 4.98
C LEU A 21 -15.88 9.23 6.42
N THR A 22 -16.88 9.31 7.28
CA THR A 22 -16.83 8.75 8.63
C THR A 22 -17.06 7.25 8.54
N LEU A 23 -15.98 6.47 8.52
CA LEU A 23 -16.04 5.05 8.84
C LEU A 23 -15.92 4.91 10.36
N GLU A 24 -16.96 4.37 11.00
CA GLU A 24 -16.94 3.94 12.40
C GLU A 24 -15.96 2.78 12.57
N ASN A 25 -14.71 3.09 12.93
CA ASN A 25 -13.89 2.29 13.83
C ASN A 25 -12.56 3.03 14.11
N LYS A 26 -11.99 2.81 15.30
CA LYS A 26 -10.85 3.54 15.90
C LYS A 26 -9.48 3.47 15.16
N ASN A 27 -9.44 3.47 13.83
CA ASN A 27 -8.22 3.62 13.04
C ASN A 27 -8.45 4.74 12.01
N ARG A 28 -7.93 5.95 12.28
CA ARG A 28 -8.11 7.10 11.39
C ARG A 28 -7.20 6.95 10.16
N VAL A 29 -7.75 6.45 9.05
CA VAL A 29 -7.08 6.50 7.73
C VAL A 29 -7.11 7.95 7.23
N CYS A 30 -5.94 8.53 6.95
CA CYS A 30 -5.82 9.90 6.47
C CYS A 30 -5.44 9.90 4.98
N ALA A 31 -6.39 9.51 4.13
CA ALA A 31 -6.20 9.45 2.68
C ALA A 31 -7.44 9.90 1.92
N THR A 32 -7.23 10.46 0.74
CA THR A 32 -8.32 11.01 -0.08
C THR A 32 -9.13 9.90 -0.77
N GLU A 33 -8.50 8.78 -1.10
CA GLU A 33 -9.12 7.68 -1.84
C GLU A 33 -8.46 6.33 -1.49
N LEU A 34 -9.23 5.25 -1.62
CA LEU A 34 -8.83 3.85 -1.42
C LEU A 34 -9.20 3.01 -2.65
N PRO A 35 -8.43 1.95 -3.00
CA PRO A 35 -8.80 1.02 -4.06
C PRO A 35 -10.15 0.35 -3.78
N LYS A 36 -11.07 0.44 -4.74
CA LYS A 36 -12.42 -0.14 -4.64
C LYS A 36 -12.35 -1.67 -4.61
N HIS A 37 -13.11 -2.26 -3.68
CA HIS A 37 -13.22 -3.71 -3.55
C HIS A 37 -14.58 -4.12 -3.00
N THR A 38 -14.87 -5.41 -3.13
CA THR A 38 -16.00 -6.07 -2.45
C THR A 38 -15.47 -7.19 -1.57
N ILE A 39 -16.08 -7.41 -0.41
CA ILE A 39 -15.74 -8.53 0.48
C ILE A 39 -16.47 -9.76 -0.04
N ILE A 40 -15.70 -10.80 -0.37
CA ILE A 40 -16.22 -12.07 -0.91
C ILE A 40 -16.30 -13.12 0.19
N PHE A 41 -15.40 -13.04 1.16
CA PHE A 41 -15.31 -13.94 2.29
C PHE A 41 -14.74 -13.17 3.48
N SER A 42 -15.25 -13.43 4.68
CA SER A 42 -14.78 -12.80 5.91
C SER A 42 -14.80 -13.83 7.02
N GLU A 43 -13.68 -13.91 7.73
CA GLU A 43 -13.53 -14.65 8.98
C GLU A 43 -13.20 -13.69 10.13
N SER A 44 -13.01 -14.21 11.34
CA SER A 44 -12.59 -13.41 12.49
C SER A 44 -11.25 -12.70 12.24
N ASP A 45 -10.33 -13.35 11.53
CA ASP A 45 -8.92 -12.93 11.49
C ASP A 45 -8.49 -12.35 10.13
N PHE A 46 -9.16 -12.72 9.04
CA PHE A 46 -8.85 -12.24 7.69
C PHE A 46 -10.09 -12.05 6.83
N GLN A 47 -9.90 -11.33 5.73
CA GLN A 47 -10.93 -11.15 4.70
C GLN A 47 -10.36 -11.52 3.34
N ILE A 48 -11.18 -12.01 2.44
CA ILE A 48 -10.87 -12.07 1.01
C ILE A 48 -11.68 -10.98 0.34
N ARG A 49 -10.96 -10.12 -0.39
CA ARG A 49 -11.52 -8.97 -1.10
C ARG A 49 -11.27 -9.13 -2.59
N LEU A 50 -12.31 -8.94 -3.41
CA LEU A 50 -12.16 -8.77 -4.85
C LEU A 50 -11.90 -7.29 -5.11
N TYR A 51 -10.65 -6.95 -5.40
CA TYR A 51 -10.27 -5.61 -5.84
C TYR A 51 -10.63 -5.46 -7.31
N ASN A 52 -11.20 -4.30 -7.65
CA ASN A 52 -11.47 -3.92 -9.03
C ASN A 52 -10.16 -3.63 -9.77
N GLU A 53 -10.27 -3.35 -11.07
CA GLU A 53 -9.14 -2.79 -11.78
C GLU A 53 -8.67 -1.48 -11.13
N SER A 54 -7.36 -1.29 -11.10
CA SER A 54 -6.73 -0.15 -10.44
C SER A 54 -5.44 0.23 -11.14
N THR A 55 -5.07 1.50 -11.03
CA THR A 55 -3.79 2.02 -11.52
C THR A 55 -2.91 2.35 -10.32
N TRP A 56 -1.63 2.03 -10.42
CA TRP A 56 -0.64 2.21 -9.38
C TRP A 56 0.58 2.91 -9.96
N MET A 57 1.18 3.82 -9.19
CA MET A 57 2.50 4.35 -9.49
C MET A 57 3.53 3.57 -8.66
N SER A 58 4.54 3.03 -9.33
CA SER A 58 5.48 2.06 -8.77
C SER A 58 6.92 2.57 -8.77
N ALA A 59 7.60 2.37 -7.64
CA ALA A 59 9.02 2.56 -7.47
C ALA A 59 9.68 1.21 -7.15
N ARG A 60 10.49 0.67 -8.08
CA ARG A 60 11.35 -0.48 -7.80
C ARG A 60 12.62 0.02 -7.10
N VAL A 61 13.01 -0.66 -6.03
CA VAL A 61 14.17 -0.30 -5.20
C VAL A 61 14.98 -1.55 -4.84
N SER A 62 16.31 -1.39 -4.78
CA SER A 62 17.27 -2.48 -4.54
C SER A 62 17.81 -2.46 -3.11
N GLU A 63 17.04 -1.94 -2.16
CA GLU A 63 17.42 -1.90 -0.75
C GLU A 63 17.40 -3.31 -0.13
N THR A 64 18.21 -3.52 0.91
CA THR A 64 18.29 -4.81 1.61
C THR A 64 17.25 -4.97 2.71
N SER A 65 16.69 -3.84 3.18
CA SER A 65 15.71 -3.76 4.26
C SER A 65 14.36 -3.26 3.74
N PHE A 66 13.27 -3.80 4.29
CA PHE A 66 11.91 -3.35 4.04
C PHE A 66 11.72 -1.88 4.43
N GLU A 67 12.25 -1.46 5.58
CA GLU A 67 12.10 -0.08 6.06
C GLU A 67 12.84 0.91 5.14
N GLN A 68 14.06 0.56 4.71
CA GLN A 68 14.82 1.34 3.74
C GLN A 68 14.11 1.38 2.39
N ALA A 69 13.63 0.23 1.90
CA ALA A 69 12.87 0.13 0.66
C ALA A 69 11.64 1.03 0.68
N CYS A 70 10.84 0.96 1.75
CA CYS A 70 9.67 1.81 1.94
C CYS A 70 10.06 3.29 1.92
N LYS A 71 11.14 3.68 2.62
CA LYS A 71 11.60 5.07 2.67
C LYS A 71 12.04 5.57 1.29
N THR A 72 12.94 4.84 0.62
CA THR A 72 13.49 5.21 -0.69
C THR A 72 12.40 5.26 -1.75
N GLY A 73 11.56 4.22 -1.83
CA GLY A 73 10.47 4.15 -2.81
C GLY A 73 9.40 5.20 -2.56
N PHE A 74 9.01 5.42 -1.30
CA PHE A 74 8.02 6.45 -0.96
C PHE A 74 8.54 7.86 -1.22
N HIS A 75 9.83 8.13 -1.02
CA HIS A 75 10.41 9.44 -1.33
C HIS A 75 10.22 9.82 -2.80
N ARG A 76 10.49 8.89 -3.73
CA ARG A 76 10.27 9.12 -5.18
C ARG A 76 8.79 9.35 -5.49
N LEU A 77 7.89 8.57 -4.89
CA LEU A 77 6.45 8.76 -5.02
C LEU A 77 5.99 10.11 -4.44
N TYR A 78 6.62 10.57 -3.37
CA TYR A 78 6.35 11.85 -2.73
C TYR A 78 6.75 13.01 -3.64
N GLU A 79 7.93 12.97 -4.26
CA GLU A 79 8.36 13.99 -5.22
C GLU A 79 7.40 14.07 -6.41
N TYR A 80 7.01 12.91 -6.96
CA TYR A 80 6.03 12.81 -8.04
C TYR A 80 4.72 13.54 -7.71
N ILE A 81 4.10 13.26 -6.56
CA ILE A 81 2.83 13.90 -6.18
C ILE A 81 2.99 15.37 -5.78
N HIS A 82 4.21 15.85 -5.57
CA HIS A 82 4.50 17.26 -5.23
C HIS A 82 4.93 18.11 -6.43
N GLY A 83 4.90 17.57 -7.65
CA GLY A 83 5.11 18.33 -8.88
C GLY A 83 6.28 17.84 -9.73
N ALA A 84 7.00 16.79 -9.35
CA ALA A 84 7.98 16.15 -10.23
C ALA A 84 7.29 15.20 -11.23
N ASN A 85 6.40 15.78 -12.04
CA ASN A 85 5.66 15.14 -13.11
C ASN A 85 5.52 16.11 -14.30
N SER A 86 5.10 15.57 -15.45
CA SER A 86 4.99 16.30 -16.73
C SER A 86 4.22 17.61 -16.65
N ASP A 87 3.27 17.70 -15.71
CA ASP A 87 2.33 18.81 -15.62
C ASP A 87 2.69 19.76 -14.45
N SER A 88 3.78 19.49 -13.73
CA SER A 88 4.15 20.20 -12.49
C SER A 88 3.02 20.26 -11.46
N SER A 89 2.11 19.29 -11.51
CA SER A 89 0.86 19.31 -10.77
C SER A 89 1.03 18.68 -9.39
N LYS A 90 0.31 19.23 -8.39
CA LYS A 90 0.18 18.57 -7.08
C LYS A 90 -0.93 17.55 -7.13
N ILE A 91 -0.61 16.30 -6.79
CA ILE A 91 -1.54 15.18 -6.80
C ILE A 91 -1.90 14.85 -5.35
N ALA A 92 -3.20 14.65 -5.08
CA ALA A 92 -3.65 14.30 -3.74
C ALA A 92 -3.14 12.91 -3.33
N PHE A 93 -2.68 12.79 -2.09
CA PHE A 93 -2.24 11.52 -1.52
C PHE A 93 -3.42 10.54 -1.35
N THR A 94 -3.16 9.27 -1.65
CA THR A 94 -4.09 8.15 -1.54
C THR A 94 -3.49 7.04 -0.67
N ALA A 95 -4.32 6.13 -0.17
CA ALA A 95 -3.87 4.99 0.62
C ALA A 95 -4.50 3.70 0.10
N PRO A 96 -3.93 2.53 0.43
CA PRO A 96 -2.64 2.35 1.10
C PRO A 96 -1.45 2.63 0.17
N VAL A 97 -0.29 2.92 0.77
CA VAL A 97 0.99 2.65 0.11
C VAL A 97 1.29 1.18 0.34
N ILE A 98 1.56 0.45 -0.74
CA ILE A 98 1.81 -0.99 -0.68
C ILE A 98 3.24 -1.29 -1.09
N THR A 99 3.86 -2.25 -0.42
CA THR A 99 5.22 -2.69 -0.73
C THR A 99 5.22 -4.19 -1.00
N SER A 100 5.65 -4.59 -2.20
CA SER A 100 5.98 -5.99 -2.49
C SER A 100 7.30 -6.34 -1.82
N VAL A 101 7.24 -7.33 -0.93
CA VAL A 101 8.35 -7.91 -0.19
C VAL A 101 8.74 -9.22 -0.89
N PRO A 102 9.95 -9.32 -1.47
CA PRO A 102 10.41 -10.56 -2.10
C PRO A 102 10.65 -11.64 -1.04
N LYS A 103 10.32 -12.90 -1.35
CA LYS A 103 10.53 -14.02 -0.42
C LYS A 103 12.02 -14.34 -0.19
N SER A 104 12.89 -14.00 -1.14
CA SER A 104 14.34 -14.22 -1.03
C SER A 104 15.11 -13.01 -1.58
N PRO A 105 15.47 -12.03 -0.71
CA PRO A 105 16.41 -10.97 -1.07
C PRO A 105 17.81 -11.55 -1.41
N PRO A 106 18.60 -10.92 -2.30
CA PRO A 106 18.34 -9.62 -2.94
C PRO A 106 17.35 -9.69 -4.12
N GLY A 107 16.99 -10.91 -4.58
CA GLY A 107 15.89 -11.21 -5.50
C GLY A 107 15.55 -10.16 -6.56
N ASP A 108 14.24 -9.95 -6.76
CA ASP A 108 13.68 -8.90 -7.62
C ASP A 108 13.62 -7.51 -6.94
N GLY A 109 14.30 -7.32 -5.82
CA GLY A 109 14.16 -6.12 -5.00
C GLY A 109 12.74 -5.87 -4.49
N TYR A 110 12.54 -4.76 -3.81
CA TYR A 110 11.24 -4.33 -3.32
C TYR A 110 10.54 -3.46 -4.38
N ILE A 111 9.22 -3.46 -4.37
CA ILE A 111 8.44 -2.53 -5.21
C ILE A 111 7.43 -1.81 -4.32
N VAL A 112 7.64 -0.51 -4.15
CA VAL A 112 6.75 0.38 -3.39
C VAL A 112 5.77 1.01 -4.36
N ARG A 113 4.48 1.01 -4.03
CA ARG A 113 3.43 1.52 -4.90
C ARG A 113 2.45 2.42 -4.16
N MET A 114 1.98 3.44 -4.86
CA MET A 114 0.88 4.29 -4.42
C MET A 114 -0.30 4.13 -5.38
N PHE A 115 -1.50 4.07 -4.83
CA PHE A 115 -2.73 4.01 -5.62
C PHE A 115 -2.92 5.31 -6.41
N VAL A 116 -3.17 5.21 -7.72
CA VAL A 116 -3.50 6.38 -8.53
C VAL A 116 -5.01 6.60 -8.46
N SER A 117 -5.40 7.83 -8.09
CA SER A 117 -6.80 8.22 -7.98
C SER A 117 -7.60 7.91 -9.25
N SER A 118 -8.85 7.46 -9.08
CA SER A 118 -9.74 7.20 -10.21
C SER A 118 -10.07 8.43 -11.04
N LEU A 119 -9.86 9.65 -10.51
CA LEU A 119 -10.01 10.92 -11.22
C LEU A 119 -9.11 11.04 -12.46
N PHE A 120 -8.00 10.32 -12.50
CA PHE A 120 -7.09 10.32 -13.65
C PHE A 120 -7.50 9.35 -14.75
N GLU A 121 -8.54 8.53 -14.54
CA GLU A 121 -9.02 7.53 -15.52
C GLU A 121 -7.90 6.63 -16.08
N GLY A 122 -6.91 6.30 -15.23
CA GLY A 122 -5.75 5.48 -15.59
C GLY A 122 -4.72 6.18 -16.49
N LYS A 123 -4.78 7.51 -16.61
CA LYS A 123 -3.85 8.38 -17.35
C LYS A 123 -3.36 9.52 -16.45
N PRO A 124 -2.65 9.23 -15.35
CA PRO A 124 -2.09 10.29 -14.52
C PRO A 124 -0.93 11.01 -15.25
N PRO A 125 -0.54 12.22 -14.81
CA PRO A 125 0.65 12.90 -15.30
C PRO A 125 1.86 11.97 -15.27
N LEU A 126 2.69 12.02 -16.31
CA LEU A 126 3.85 11.12 -16.38
C LEU A 126 4.90 11.56 -15.35
N PRO A 127 5.53 10.64 -14.62
CA PRO A 127 6.61 10.99 -13.71
C PRO A 127 7.81 11.49 -14.50
N ASN A 128 8.60 12.39 -13.92
CA ASN A 128 9.84 12.79 -14.56
C ASN A 128 10.81 11.58 -14.65
N PRO A 129 11.63 11.48 -15.72
CA PRO A 129 12.49 10.31 -15.95
C PRO A 129 13.46 10.01 -14.80
N GLU A 130 13.99 11.02 -14.12
CA GLU A 130 14.92 10.89 -12.99
C GLU A 130 14.31 10.17 -11.77
N LEU A 131 12.98 10.17 -11.66
CA LEU A 131 12.30 9.44 -10.59
C LEU A 131 12.18 7.95 -10.90
N GLU A 132 12.45 7.49 -12.12
CA GLU A 132 12.37 6.09 -12.56
C GLU A 132 11.06 5.36 -12.16
N LEU A 133 9.95 6.09 -12.05
CA LEU A 133 8.67 5.53 -11.65
C LEU A 133 7.94 4.92 -12.85
N THR A 134 7.15 3.88 -12.61
CA THR A 134 6.37 3.22 -13.65
C THR A 134 4.89 3.15 -13.29
N ILE A 135 4.02 3.29 -14.29
CA ILE A 135 2.58 3.13 -14.13
C ILE A 135 2.23 1.66 -14.32
N GLU A 136 1.65 1.04 -13.29
CA GLU A 136 1.16 -0.33 -13.33
C GLU A 136 -0.37 -0.37 -13.36
N LYS A 137 -0.95 -1.15 -14.29
CA LYS A 137 -2.38 -1.45 -14.31
C LYS A 137 -2.63 -2.83 -13.73
N TRP A 138 -3.40 -2.86 -12.66
CA TRP A 138 -3.83 -4.09 -12.02
C TRP A 138 -5.21 -4.47 -12.54
N LYS A 139 -5.32 -5.68 -13.12
CA LYS A 139 -6.61 -6.30 -13.41
C LYS A 139 -7.32 -6.68 -12.10
N PRO A 140 -8.65 -6.89 -12.14
CA PRO A 140 -9.38 -7.39 -10.97
C PRO A 140 -8.71 -8.64 -10.40
N LYS A 141 -8.54 -8.67 -9.08
CA LYS A 141 -7.82 -9.75 -8.40
C LYS A 141 -8.34 -9.94 -6.99
N CYS A 142 -8.29 -11.19 -6.54
CA CYS A 142 -8.62 -11.54 -5.19
C CYS A 142 -7.41 -11.46 -4.28
N ILE A 143 -7.58 -10.73 -3.19
CA ILE A 143 -6.54 -10.52 -2.19
C ILE A 143 -7.09 -10.95 -0.84
N ALA A 144 -6.40 -11.88 -0.19
CA ALA A 144 -6.57 -12.13 1.22
C ALA A 144 -5.86 -11.02 2.01
N THR A 145 -6.57 -10.40 2.95
CA THR A 145 -6.09 -9.28 3.76
C THR A 145 -6.12 -9.64 5.25
N TRP A 146 -5.00 -9.45 5.93
CA TRP A 146 -4.83 -9.64 7.38
C TRP A 146 -4.43 -8.32 8.02
N LYS A 147 -5.18 -7.86 9.03
CA LYS A 147 -4.93 -6.56 9.69
C LYS A 147 -3.98 -6.73 10.87
N PHE A 148 -3.04 -5.80 11.03
CA PHE A 148 -2.19 -5.71 12.20
C PHE A 148 -1.88 -4.25 12.57
N SER A 149 -1.62 -4.02 13.86
CA SER A 149 -1.36 -2.69 14.42
C SER A 149 0.13 -2.42 14.63
N GLY A 150 0.50 -1.16 14.89
CA GLY A 150 1.88 -0.77 15.16
C GLY A 150 2.65 -0.38 13.90
N TYR A 151 3.99 -0.32 14.00
CA TYR A 151 4.84 -0.05 12.85
C TYR A 151 5.12 -1.36 12.10
N ALA A 152 4.91 -1.39 10.79
CA ALA A 152 5.48 -2.44 9.94
C ALA A 152 7.01 -2.24 9.88
N LYS A 153 7.77 -3.26 10.27
CA LYS A 153 9.23 -3.23 10.39
C LYS A 153 9.85 -4.52 9.88
N ASP A 154 11.14 -4.46 9.58
CA ASP A 154 11.91 -5.63 9.14
C ASP A 154 11.78 -6.83 10.11
N ASP A 155 11.65 -6.57 11.41
CA ASP A 155 11.60 -7.58 12.47
C ASP A 155 10.21 -8.22 12.70
N ASN A 156 9.13 -7.67 12.14
CA ASN A 156 7.78 -8.10 12.46
C ASN A 156 6.90 -8.49 11.27
N ILE A 157 7.19 -8.01 10.05
CA ILE A 157 6.34 -8.30 8.89
C ILE A 157 6.28 -9.78 8.54
N SER A 158 7.37 -10.54 8.77
CA SER A 158 7.43 -11.98 8.52
C SER A 158 6.41 -12.75 9.36
N LYS A 159 6.30 -12.40 10.64
CA LYS A 159 5.33 -12.99 11.56
C LYS A 159 3.88 -12.76 11.11
N GLU A 160 3.56 -11.55 10.66
CA GLU A 160 2.21 -11.22 10.19
C GLU A 160 1.89 -11.94 8.87
N ILE A 161 2.87 -12.09 7.99
CA ILE A 161 2.73 -12.90 6.76
C ILE A 161 2.45 -14.36 7.10
N GLU A 162 3.23 -14.96 8.00
CA GLU A 162 3.07 -16.34 8.44
C GLU A 162 1.72 -16.60 9.12
N ALA A 163 1.23 -15.64 9.90
CA ALA A 163 -0.09 -15.70 10.52
C ALA A 163 -1.21 -15.80 9.47
N LEU A 164 -1.18 -14.96 8.43
CA LEU A 164 -2.14 -15.03 7.34
C LEU A 164 -2.02 -16.34 6.55
N VAL A 165 -0.79 -16.78 6.20
CA VAL A 165 -0.59 -18.04 5.47
C VAL A 165 -1.13 -19.24 6.25
N THR A 166 -0.90 -19.26 7.56
CA THR A 166 -1.40 -20.32 8.46
C THR A 166 -2.91 -20.28 8.63
N SER A 167 -3.54 -19.10 8.60
CA SER A 167 -4.99 -18.98 8.62
C SER A 167 -5.62 -19.45 7.31
N LEU A 168 -5.01 -19.09 6.17
CA LEU A 168 -5.46 -19.51 4.84
C LEU A 168 -5.37 -21.02 4.62
N SER A 169 -4.35 -21.69 5.18
CA SER A 169 -4.19 -23.15 5.01
C SER A 169 -5.30 -23.99 5.64
N LYS A 170 -6.08 -23.41 6.55
CA LYS A 170 -7.25 -24.04 7.18
C LYS A 170 -8.50 -24.00 6.31
N HIS A 171 -8.45 -23.28 5.18
CA HIS A 171 -9.59 -23.04 4.30
C HIS A 171 -9.31 -23.55 2.88
N SER A 172 -10.35 -23.74 2.08
CA SER A 172 -10.23 -24.14 0.66
C SER A 172 -9.81 -22.98 -0.26
N VAL A 173 -8.69 -22.32 0.08
CA VAL A 173 -8.13 -21.16 -0.62
C VAL A 173 -6.77 -21.52 -1.22
N LYS A 174 -6.55 -21.17 -2.49
CA LYS A 174 -5.26 -21.37 -3.16
C LYS A 174 -4.49 -20.05 -3.24
N ILE A 175 -3.27 -20.02 -2.71
CA ILE A 175 -2.34 -18.89 -2.89
C ILE A 175 -1.79 -18.96 -4.32
N GLN A 176 -1.91 -17.85 -5.08
CA GLN A 176 -1.51 -17.84 -6.50
C GLN A 176 -0.06 -17.42 -6.74
N ASP A 177 0.51 -16.62 -5.85
CA ASP A 177 1.88 -16.13 -5.98
C ASP A 177 2.57 -16.24 -4.63
N THR A 178 3.69 -16.96 -4.61
CA THR A 178 4.52 -17.16 -3.41
C THR A 178 5.91 -16.53 -3.57
N SER A 179 6.16 -15.81 -4.68
CA SER A 179 7.43 -15.11 -4.94
C SER A 179 7.55 -13.82 -4.12
N SER A 180 6.43 -13.18 -3.83
CA SER A 180 6.37 -11.97 -3.01
C SER A 180 5.08 -11.89 -2.20
N TYR A 181 5.16 -11.16 -1.10
CA TYR A 181 4.01 -10.78 -0.27
C TYR A 181 3.85 -9.26 -0.30
N ILE A 182 2.66 -8.75 -0.01
CA ILE A 182 2.42 -7.30 -0.01
C ILE A 182 2.13 -6.83 1.41
N ILE A 183 2.80 -5.76 1.84
CA ILE A 183 2.47 -5.02 3.06
C ILE A 183 1.82 -3.71 2.66
N ALA A 184 0.59 -3.48 3.12
CA ALA A 184 -0.17 -2.26 2.89
C ALA A 184 -0.17 -1.39 4.14
N GLN A 185 0.26 -0.13 4.01
CA GLN A 185 0.34 0.84 5.09
C GLN A 185 -0.61 2.01 4.82
N TYR A 186 -1.54 2.27 5.74
CA TYR A 186 -2.63 3.25 5.54
C TYR A 186 -2.36 4.61 6.20
N ASN A 187 -1.44 4.67 7.15
CA ASN A 187 -1.19 5.85 7.97
C ASN A 187 0.17 6.48 7.65
N ALA A 188 0.17 7.80 7.40
CA ALA A 188 1.38 8.62 7.34
C ALA A 188 2.14 8.65 8.69
N SER A 189 3.38 9.14 8.70
CA SER A 189 4.31 8.97 9.83
C SER A 189 3.90 9.62 11.16
N PHE A 190 2.91 10.52 11.19
CA PHE A 190 2.56 11.33 12.37
C PHE A 190 1.41 10.78 13.23
N HIS A 191 1.12 9.48 13.17
CA HIS A 191 0.07 8.86 14.01
C HIS A 191 0.65 8.16 15.25
N ASN A 192 -0.07 8.23 16.36
CA ASN A 192 0.20 7.44 17.57
C ASN A 192 0.27 5.94 17.21
N THR A 193 1.14 5.21 17.90
CA THR A 193 1.51 3.82 17.56
C THR A 193 0.33 2.85 17.52
N THR A 194 -0.70 3.09 18.35
CA THR A 194 -1.90 2.24 18.49
C THR A 194 -2.93 2.42 17.37
N ASP A 195 -2.91 3.55 16.65
CA ASP A 195 -3.94 3.89 15.66
C ASP A 195 -3.50 3.56 14.22
N ARG A 196 -2.31 2.94 14.07
CA ARG A 196 -1.76 2.56 12.78
C ARG A 196 -2.45 1.28 12.29
N LEU A 197 -3.00 1.36 11.08
CA LEU A 197 -3.55 0.24 10.34
C LEU A 197 -2.53 -0.18 9.27
N ASN A 198 -2.10 -1.43 9.37
CA ASN A 198 -1.38 -2.11 8.31
C ASN A 198 -2.14 -3.38 7.93
N GLU A 199 -1.91 -3.84 6.71
CA GLU A 199 -2.43 -5.13 6.26
C GLU A 199 -1.37 -5.94 5.53
N VAL A 200 -1.38 -7.26 5.70
CA VAL A 200 -0.72 -8.20 4.78
C VAL A 200 -1.71 -8.53 3.67
N TRP A 201 -1.26 -8.47 2.43
CA TRP A 201 -2.02 -8.77 1.22
C TRP A 201 -1.38 -9.95 0.49
N ILE A 202 -2.16 -11.01 0.26
CA ILE A 202 -1.74 -12.19 -0.51
C ILE A 202 -2.73 -12.44 -1.64
N LYS A 203 -2.23 -12.57 -2.87
CA LYS A 203 -3.08 -12.91 -4.01
C LYS A 203 -3.54 -14.37 -3.90
N VAL A 204 -4.85 -14.56 -3.95
CA VAL A 204 -5.49 -15.87 -3.80
C VAL A 204 -6.48 -16.16 -4.92
N SER A 205 -6.89 -17.42 -5.01
CA SER A 205 -8.07 -17.88 -5.73
C SER A 205 -8.89 -18.81 -4.85
N LEU A 206 -10.20 -18.70 -4.93
CA LEU A 206 -11.17 -19.52 -4.24
C LEU A 206 -11.67 -20.62 -5.20
N LEU A 207 -12.04 -21.78 -4.67
CA LEU A 207 -12.62 -22.82 -5.51
C LEU A 207 -14.11 -22.54 -5.71
N GLY A 208 -14.53 -22.35 -6.97
CA GLY A 208 -15.95 -22.24 -7.33
C GLY A 208 -16.55 -20.83 -7.36
N THR A 209 -15.74 -19.77 -7.26
CA THR A 209 -16.20 -18.37 -7.35
C THR A 209 -15.53 -17.62 -8.53
N ARG A 210 -15.92 -16.37 -8.79
CA ARG A 210 -15.21 -15.46 -9.74
C ARG A 210 -13.93 -14.89 -9.12
N CYS A 211 -13.27 -15.77 -8.41
CA CYS A 211 -12.18 -15.65 -7.48
C CYS A 211 -11.73 -17.10 -7.31
#